data_AF-A0A833APM0-F1
#
_entry.id   AF-A0A833APM0-F1
#
_cell.length_a   1.000
_cell.length_b   1.000
_cell.length_c   1.000
_cell.angle_alpha   90.00
_cell.angle_beta   90.00
_cell.angle_gamma   90.00
#
_symmetry.space_group_name_H-M   'P 1'
#
loop_
_entity.id
_entity.type
_entity.pdbx_description
1 polymer ?
#
loop_
_entity_poly.entity_id
_entity_poly.type
_entity_poly.pdbx_seq_one_letter_code
_entity_poly.pdbx_strand_id
1 'polypeptide(L)' 'MQTKLTLRLEDELINKAKVLAQKRGKSLSKLVAEYFEYITSKEPESDETLPPIVKSLSGSLAGSKVDESEYKRYLESKHL' A
#
# COMPACT_ATOMS: atom_id res chain seq x y z
N MET A 1 -14.77 14.16 -4.39
CA MET A 1 -15.85 13.95 -5.37
C MET A 1 -16.56 12.64 -5.05
N GLN A 2 -17.88 12.54 -5.21
CA GLN A 2 -18.61 11.29 -5.01
C GLN A 2 -19.05 10.74 -6.37
N THR A 3 -18.64 9.51 -6.70
CA THR A 3 -18.99 8.81 -7.93
C THR A 3 -19.85 7.60 -7.62
N LYS A 4 -20.70 7.20 -8.57
CA LYS A 4 -21.55 6.01 -8.43
C LYS A 4 -20.82 4.81 -9.03
N LEU A 5 -20.70 3.73 -8.25
CA LEU A 5 -20.26 2.42 -8.71
C LEU A 5 -21.47 1.51 -8.88
N THR A 6 -21.61 0.88 -10.04
CA THR A 6 -22.68 -0.10 -10.32
C THR A 6 -22.05 -1.45 -10.60
N LEU A 7 -22.44 -2.46 -9.81
CA LEU A 7 -21.95 -3.84 -9.93
C LEU A 7 -23.10 -4.75 -10.39
N ARG A 8 -22.80 -5.72 -11.26
CA ARG A 8 -23.75 -6.78 -11.61
C ARG A 8 -23.54 -7.95 -10.66
N LEU A 9 -24.61 -8.33 -9.96
CA LEU A 9 -24.62 -9.38 -8.95
C LEU A 9 -25.98 -10.09 -9.01
N GLU A 10 -26.03 -11.32 -8.52
CA GLU A 10 -27.30 -12.06 -8.39
C GLU A 10 -28.23 -11.37 -7.38
N ASP A 11 -29.52 -11.29 -7.70
CA ASP A 11 -30.53 -10.62 -6.86
C ASP A 11 -30.61 -11.23 -5.46
N GLU A 12 -30.49 -12.55 -5.34
CA GLU A 12 -30.46 -13.23 -4.04
C GLU A 12 -29.31 -12.75 -3.15
N LEU A 13 -28.14 -12.51 -3.76
CA LEU A 13 -26.95 -12.04 -3.05
C LEU A 13 -27.16 -10.61 -2.56
N ILE A 14 -27.73 -9.73 -3.40
CA ILE A 14 -28.07 -8.35 -3.02
C ILE A 14 -29.03 -8.34 -1.82
N ASN A 15 -30.05 -9.20 -1.83
CA ASN A 15 -31.03 -9.28 -0.76
C ASN A 15 -30.40 -9.79 0.56
N LYS A 16 -29.61 -10.86 0.51
CA LYS A 16 -28.88 -11.37 1.68
C LYS A 16 -27.96 -10.30 2.28
N ALA A 17 -27.25 -9.55 1.43
CA ALA A 17 -26.35 -8.49 1.87
C ALA A 17 -27.10 -7.31 2.52
N LYS A 18 -28.25 -6.90 1.97
CA LYS A 18 -29.11 -5.85 2.57
C LYS A 18 -29.62 -6.24 3.95
N VAL A 19 -30.09 -7.48 4.13
CA VAL A 19 -30.54 -7.98 5.45
C VAL A 19 -29.42 -7.93 6.47
N LEU A 20 -28.21 -8.36 6.08
CA LEU A 20 -27.04 -8.29 6.95
C LEU A 20 -26.65 -6.85 7.30
N ALA A 21 -26.71 -5.94 6.34
CA ALA A 21 -26.44 -4.51 6.55
C ALA A 21 -27.42 -3.90 7.55
N GLN A 22 -28.72 -4.17 7.38
CA GLN A 22 -29.77 -3.69 8.28
C GLN A 22 -29.60 -4.24 9.70
N LYS A 23 -29.27 -5.53 9.85
CA LYS A 23 -28.96 -6.13 11.16
C LYS A 23 -27.79 -5.44 11.87
N ARG A 24 -26.84 -4.89 11.11
CA ARG A 24 -25.67 -4.14 11.62
C ARG A 24 -25.92 -2.62 11.71
N GLY A 25 -27.13 -2.14 11.43
CA GLY A 25 -27.47 -0.71 11.44
C GLY A 25 -26.73 0.10 10.37
N LYS A 26 -26.29 -0.53 9.27
CA LYS A 26 -25.54 0.11 8.17
C LYS A 26 -26.27 -0.05 6.85
N SER A 27 -26.04 0.85 5.91
CA SER A 27 -26.46 0.65 4.52
C SER A 27 -25.49 -0.31 3.81
N LEU A 28 -25.97 -0.99 2.76
CA LEU A 28 -25.11 -1.86 1.95
C LEU A 28 -23.96 -1.06 1.33
N SER A 29 -24.22 0.16 0.85
CA SER A 29 -23.19 1.05 0.32
C SER A 29 -22.10 1.38 1.35
N LYS A 30 -22.48 1.57 2.62
CA LYS A 30 -21.51 1.82 3.70
C LYS A 30 -20.64 0.60 3.99
N LEU A 31 -21.22 -0.60 4.00
CA LEU A 31 -20.46 -1.84 4.15
C LEU A 31 -19.44 -2.05 3.02
N VAL A 32 -19.84 -1.78 1.78
CA VAL A 32 -18.96 -1.92 0.62
C VAL A 32 -17.86 -0.87 0.63
N ALA A 33 -18.17 0.38 1.01
CA ALA A 33 -17.17 1.43 1.17
C ALA A 33 -16.11 1.05 2.23
N GLU A 34 -16.54 0.60 3.41
CA GLU A 34 -15.64 0.15 4.48
C GLU A 34 -14.76 -1.03 4.03
N TYR A 35 -15.32 -1.95 3.24
CA TYR A 35 -14.54 -3.06 2.67
C TYR A 35 -13.49 -2.56 1.67
N PHE A 36 -13.86 -1.64 0.77
CA PHE A 36 -12.90 -1.04 -0.17
C PHE A 36 -11.79 -0.30 0.56
N GLU A 37 -12.11 0.54 1.54
CA GLU A 37 -11.11 1.21 2.38
C GLU A 37 -10.15 0.20 3.02
N TYR A 38 -10.69 -0.88 3.58
CA TYR A 38 -9.89 -1.93 4.21
C TYR A 38 -8.93 -2.62 3.23
N ILE A 39 -9.38 -3.00 2.02
CA ILE A 39 -8.51 -3.68 1.06
C ILE A 39 -7.49 -2.73 0.43
N THR A 40 -7.85 -1.46 0.19
CA THR A 40 -6.92 -0.47 -0.35
C THR A 40 -5.92 0.03 0.69
N SER A 41 -6.27 -0.01 1.98
CA SER A 41 -5.34 0.33 3.08
C SER A 41 -4.27 -0.73 3.33
N LYS A 42 -4.48 -1.95 2.80
CA LYS A 42 -3.61 -3.11 3.00
C LYS A 42 -2.68 -3.38 1.83
N GLU A 43 -2.92 -2.76 0.68
CA GLU A 43 -1.83 -2.61 -0.28
C GLU A 43 -0.81 -1.69 0.40
N PRO A 44 0.43 -2.17 0.70
CA PRO A 44 1.51 -1.21 0.82
C PRO A 44 1.45 -0.43 -0.49
N GLU A 45 1.46 0.91 -0.42
CA GLU A 45 1.78 1.68 -1.60
C GLU A 45 2.97 0.97 -2.25
N SER A 46 2.77 0.47 -3.47
CA SER A 46 3.83 -0.17 -4.23
C SER A 46 4.89 0.85 -4.66
N ASP A 47 4.73 2.11 -4.24
CA ASP A 47 5.87 2.94 -3.90
C ASP A 47 6.41 2.51 -2.54
N GLU A 48 7.48 1.71 -2.61
CA GLU A 48 8.50 1.63 -1.58
C GLU A 48 8.93 3.06 -1.20
N THR A 49 8.17 3.74 -0.34
CA THR A 49 8.57 5.03 0.20
C THR A 49 9.69 4.72 1.15
N LEU A 50 10.92 4.74 0.64
CA LEU A 50 12.13 4.70 1.44
C LEU A 50 11.93 5.66 2.62
N PRO A 51 12.26 5.27 3.86
CA PRO A 51 12.18 6.18 5.00
C PRO A 51 12.82 7.53 4.65
N PRO A 52 12.34 8.68 5.16
CA PRO A 52 12.76 10.00 4.68
C PRO A 52 14.29 10.20 4.59
N ILE A 53 15.02 9.63 5.55
CA ILE A 53 16.49 9.64 5.59
C ILE A 53 17.10 8.75 4.49
N VAL A 54 16.53 7.56 4.25
CA VAL A 54 16.99 6.66 3.19
C VAL A 54 16.67 7.26 1.81
N LYS A 55 15.51 7.91 1.66
CA LYS A 55 15.14 8.63 0.43
C LYS A 55 16.08 9.79 0.12
N SER A 56 16.54 10.54 1.13
CA SER A 56 17.48 11.65 0.92
C SER A 56 18.90 11.18 0.60
N LEU A 57 19.28 9.97 1.03
CA LEU A 57 20.59 9.37 0.74
C LEU A 57 20.59 8.54 -0.55
N SER A 58 19.44 8.03 -0.98
CA SER A 58 19.30 7.25 -2.21
C SER A 58 19.70 8.09 -3.43
N GLY A 59 20.62 7.56 -4.24
CA GLY A 59 21.15 8.26 -5.41
C GLY A 59 22.21 9.33 -5.12
N SER A 60 22.57 9.60 -3.87
CA SER A 60 23.61 10.59 -3.51
C SER A 60 25.01 10.29 -4.08
N LEU A 61 25.27 9.02 -4.42
CA LEU A 61 26.50 8.56 -5.05
C LEU A 61 26.33 8.27 -6.56
N ALA A 62 25.20 8.63 -7.16
CA ALA A 62 24.96 8.44 -8.59
C ALA A 62 26.01 9.22 -9.41
N GLY A 63 26.78 8.51 -10.24
CA GLY A 63 27.88 9.09 -11.03
C GLY A 63 29.24 9.14 -10.31
N SER A 64 29.31 8.69 -9.06
CA SER A 64 30.61 8.42 -8.43
C SER A 64 31.26 7.18 -9.05
N LYS A 65 32.59 7.14 -9.07
CA LYS A 65 33.36 5.97 -9.52
C LYS A 65 33.54 4.91 -8.43
N VAL A 66 32.88 5.11 -7.30
CA VAL A 66 33.03 4.25 -6.13
C VAL A 66 32.24 2.97 -6.37
N ASP A 67 32.91 1.84 -6.27
CA ASP A 67 32.31 0.52 -6.39
C ASP A 67 32.21 -0.16 -5.02
N GLU A 68 31.44 -1.25 -4.96
CA GLU A 68 31.26 -2.03 -3.74
C GLU A 68 32.58 -2.63 -3.22
N SER A 69 33.55 -2.87 -4.11
CA SER A 69 34.85 -3.44 -3.76
C SER A 69 35.77 -2.44 -3.06
N GLU A 70 35.69 -1.15 -3.41
CA GLU A 70 36.34 -0.05 -2.69
C GLU A 70 35.83 0.06 -1.25
N TYR A 71 34.51 -0.06 -1.07
CA TYR A 71 33.92 -0.07 0.27
C TYR A 71 34.36 -1.28 1.11
N LYS A 72 34.41 -2.48 0.51
CA LYS A 72 34.91 -3.69 1.19
C LYS A 72 36.37 -3.55 1.62
N ARG A 73 37.25 -3.06 0.74
CA ARG A 73 38.67 -2.81 1.06
C ARG A 73 38.85 -1.79 2.18
N TYR A 74 38.03 -0.74 2.19
CA TYR A 74 38.02 0.23 3.30
C TYR A 74 37.64 -0.43 4.62
N LEU A 75 36.59 -1.27 4.64
CA LEU A 75 36.16 -1.96 5.86
C LEU A 75 37.23 -2.93 6.38
N GLU A 76 37.90 -3.66 5.49
CA GLU A 76 39.05 -4.50 5.85
C GLU A 76 40.14 -3.67 6.52
N SER A 77 40.58 -2.57 5.90
CA SER A 77 41.64 -1.71 6.47
C SER A 77 41.25 -0.99 7.77
N LYS A 78 39.95 -0.83 8.02
CA LYS A 78 39.44 -0.14 9.22
C LYS A 78 39.35 -1.07 10.43
N HIS A 79 39.08 -2.35 10.18
CA HIS A 79 38.76 -3.32 11.22
C HIS A 79 39.82 -4.42 11.39
N LEU A 80 40.76 -4.55 10.46
CA LEU A 80 41.93 -5.43 10.50
C LEU A 80 43.21 -4.59 10.59
#